data_AF-A0A9P2LEZ5-F1
#
_entry.id   AF-A0A9P2LEZ5-F1
#
_cell.length_a   1.000
_cell.length_b   1.000
_cell.length_c   1.000
_cell.angle_alpha   90.00
_cell.angle_beta   90.00
_cell.angle_gamma   90.00
#
_symmetry.space_group_name_H-M   'P 1'
#
loop_
_entity.id
_entity.type
_entity.pdbx_description
1 polymer ?
#
loop_
_entity_poly.entity_id
_entity_poly.type
_entity_poly.pdbx_seq_one_letter_code
_entity_poly.pdbx_strand_id
1 'polypeptide(L)'
;MFNGPGEGINIVPMDKTFNGSSGAWYQLESDWKKALENNQSVKVNIQPVYTGASKRPDSFIINQSINGIRQPSLQLKNTATGK
;
A
#
# COMPACT_ATOMS: atom_id res chain seq x y z
N MET A 1 -5.70 4.65 12.35
CA MET A 1 -5.78 3.80 11.13
C MET A 1 -6.48 4.64 10.09
N PHE A 2 -5.91 4.80 8.90
CA PHE A 2 -6.39 5.76 7.89
C PHE A 2 -7.86 5.46 7.58
N ASN A 3 -8.78 6.42 7.84
CA ASN A 3 -10.23 6.29 7.67
C ASN A 3 -10.60 6.14 6.18
N GLY A 4 -10.22 5.01 5.56
CA GLY A 4 -10.60 4.67 4.21
C GLY A 4 -12.12 4.47 4.08
N PRO A 5 -12.69 4.64 2.88
CA PRO A 5 -14.08 4.28 2.64
C PRO A 5 -14.31 2.79 2.96
N GLY A 6 -15.52 2.46 3.44
CA GLY A 6 -15.86 1.22 4.15
C GLY A 6 -15.36 -0.11 3.56
N GLU A 7 -15.34 -1.12 4.42
CA GLU A 7 -14.55 -2.37 4.35
C GLU A 7 -14.67 -3.19 3.04
N GLY A 8 -15.75 -3.08 2.28
CA GLY A 8 -15.97 -3.90 1.08
C GLY A 8 -15.16 -3.50 -0.16
N ILE A 9 -14.73 -2.24 -0.27
CA ILE A 9 -14.05 -1.74 -1.49
C ILE A 9 -12.53 -1.59 -1.33
N ASN A 10 -12.02 -1.68 -0.10
CA ASN A 10 -10.63 -1.37 0.24
C ASN A 10 -9.83 -2.59 0.75
N ILE A 11 -10.34 -3.81 0.55
CA ILE A 11 -9.70 -5.05 0.98
C ILE A 11 -9.50 -5.96 -0.23
N VAL A 12 -8.28 -6.47 -0.39
CA VAL A 12 -7.93 -7.48 -1.41
C VAL A 12 -7.11 -8.60 -0.77
N PRO A 13 -7.10 -9.82 -1.36
CA PRO A 13 -6.25 -10.90 -0.86
C PRO A 13 -4.77 -10.54 -0.94
N MET A 14 -4.05 -10.61 0.19
CA MET A 14 -2.62 -10.30 0.27
C MET A 14 -1.84 -11.45 0.88
N ASP A 15 -0.56 -11.56 0.49
CA ASP A 15 0.39 -12.46 1.15
C ASP A 15 0.51 -12.12 2.64
N LYS A 16 0.51 -13.14 3.49
CA LYS A 16 0.57 -12.94 4.95
C LYS A 16 1.86 -12.23 5.38
N THR A 17 3.00 -12.56 4.77
CA THR A 17 4.28 -11.94 5.13
C THR A 17 4.38 -10.54 4.58
N PHE A 18 3.89 -10.30 3.36
CA PHE A 18 3.80 -8.97 2.74
C PHE A 18 3.00 -7.98 3.59
N ASN A 19 1.82 -8.40 4.07
CA ASN A 19 0.91 -7.60 4.89
C ASN A 19 1.23 -7.66 6.40
N GLY A 20 2.10 -8.58 6.81
CA GLY A 20 2.51 -8.75 8.20
C GLY A 20 3.45 -7.66 8.68
N SER A 21 3.68 -7.57 9.99
CA SER A 21 4.49 -6.52 10.63
C SER A 21 5.96 -6.44 10.17
N SER A 22 6.49 -7.49 9.55
CA SER A 22 7.82 -7.52 8.95
C SER A 22 7.82 -7.30 7.43
N GLY A 23 6.65 -7.05 6.84
CA GLY A 23 6.44 -6.99 5.40
C GLY A 23 6.57 -5.60 4.80
N ALA A 24 6.76 -5.56 3.48
CA ALA A 24 6.91 -4.32 2.73
C ALA A 24 5.64 -3.44 2.78
N TRP A 25 4.45 -4.04 2.84
CA TRP A 25 3.20 -3.28 2.95
C TRP A 25 3.08 -2.58 4.31
N TYR A 26 3.33 -3.32 5.39
CA TYR A 26 3.31 -2.77 6.74
C TYR A 26 4.34 -1.66 6.93
N GLN A 27 5.54 -1.83 6.36
CA GLN A 27 6.57 -0.79 6.39
C GLN A 27 6.11 0.48 5.69
N LEU A 28 5.50 0.36 4.51
CA LEU A 28 4.96 1.49 3.75
C LEU A 28 3.88 2.24 4.56
N GLU A 29 2.92 1.52 5.15
CA GLU A 29 1.89 2.11 6.01
C GLU A 29 2.46 2.77 7.27
N SER A 30 3.52 2.17 7.85
CA SER A 30 4.22 2.71 9.01
C SER A 30 4.91 4.03 8.69
N ASP A 31 5.49 4.17 7.49
CA ASP A 31 6.14 5.41 7.07
C ASP A 31 5.12 6.52 6.81
N TRP A 32 3.96 6.19 6.23
CA TRP A 32 2.85 7.14 6.14
C TRP A 32 2.34 7.57 7.52
N LYS A 33 2.24 6.63 8.47
CA LYS A 33 1.82 6.93 9.84
C LYS A 33 2.78 7.94 10.49
N LYS A 34 4.10 7.71 10.39
CA LYS A 34 5.12 8.65 10.91
C LYS A 34 5.02 10.03 10.26
N ALA A 35 4.78 10.10 8.95
CA ALA A 35 4.59 11.38 8.26
C ALA A 35 3.38 12.14 8.81
N LEU A 36 2.24 11.45 9.01
CA LEU A 36 1.06 12.07 9.63
C LEU A 36 1.32 12.52 11.08
N GLU A 37 2.02 11.72 11.88
CA GLU A 37 2.40 12.07 13.26
C GLU A 37 3.31 13.31 13.31
N ASN A 38 4.10 13.53 12.26
CA ASN A 38 4.92 14.73 12.07
C ASN A 38 4.17 15.92 11.44
N ASN A 39 2.83 15.92 11.50
CA ASN A 39 1.96 16.96 10.92
C ASN A 39 2.10 17.16 9.40
N GLN A 40 2.59 16.15 8.67
CA GLN A 40 2.63 16.18 7.21
C GLN A 40 1.33 15.64 6.61
N SER A 41 1.00 16.05 5.38
CA SER A 41 -0.11 15.45 4.63
C SER A 41 0.35 14.22 3.86
N VAL A 42 -0.42 13.13 3.86
CA VAL A 42 -0.18 11.97 2.98
C VAL A 42 -1.36 11.82 2.01
N LYS A 43 -1.07 11.75 0.71
CA LYS A 43 -2.06 11.43 -0.34
C LYS A 43 -1.56 10.22 -1.12
N VAL A 44 -2.42 9.22 -1.29
CA VAL A 44 -2.06 7.96 -1.98
C VAL A 44 -3.10 7.61 -3.03
N ASN A 45 -2.65 7.00 -4.11
CA ASN A 45 -3.45 6.29 -5.09
C ASN A 45 -2.81 4.91 -5.26
N ILE A 46 -3.56 3.86 -4.92
CA ILE A 46 -3.10 2.48 -4.91
C ILE A 46 -3.91 1.71 -5.96
N GLN A 47 -3.21 1.07 -6.88
CA GLN A 47 -3.83 0.30 -7.96
C GLN A 47 -3.39 -1.16 -7.85
N PRO A 48 -4.29 -2.09 -7.50
CA PRO A 48 -4.01 -3.52 -7.60
C PRO A 48 -3.88 -3.93 -9.07
N VAL A 49 -2.87 -4.74 -9.36
CA VAL A 49 -2.58 -5.28 -10.70
C VAL A 49 -2.86 -6.77 -10.69
N TYR A 50 -3.71 -7.24 -11.60
CA TYR A 50 -4.10 -8.63 -11.74
C TYR A 50 -3.63 -9.20 -13.07
N THR A 51 -3.19 -10.45 -13.06
CA THR A 51 -2.88 -11.24 -14.24
C THR A 51 -3.73 -12.51 -14.28
N GLY A 52 -4.16 -12.89 -15.48
CA GLY A 52 -5.03 -14.05 -15.68
C GLY A 52 -6.40 -13.93 -14.99
N ALA A 53 -6.91 -15.03 -14.46
CA ALA A 53 -8.25 -15.13 -13.86
C ALA A 53 -8.24 -15.07 -12.31
N SER A 54 -7.10 -14.77 -11.69
CA SER A 54 -6.97 -14.71 -10.23
C SER A 54 -7.75 -13.53 -9.64
N LYS A 55 -8.44 -13.76 -8.52
CA LYS A 55 -9.04 -12.69 -7.69
C LYS A 55 -8.05 -12.08 -6.68
N ARG A 56 -6.84 -12.64 -6.58
CA ARG A 56 -5.72 -12.10 -5.81
C ARG A 56 -4.83 -11.26 -6.75
N PRO A 57 -4.54 -9.99 -6.43
CA PRO A 57 -3.63 -9.18 -7.23
C PRO A 57 -2.21 -9.73 -7.17
N ASP A 58 -1.46 -9.60 -8.25
CA ASP A 58 -0.06 -9.99 -8.35
C ASP A 58 0.87 -8.90 -7.80
N SER A 59 0.47 -7.64 -7.92
CA SER A 59 1.22 -6.50 -7.41
C SER A 59 0.34 -5.28 -7.17
N PHE A 60 0.93 -4.25 -6.58
CA PHE A 60 0.32 -2.96 -6.34
C PHE A 60 1.20 -1.87 -6.92
N ILE A 61 0.60 -0.95 -7.67
CA ILE A 61 1.24 0.31 -8.08
C ILE A 61 0.79 1.39 -7.09
N ILE A 62 1.74 2.03 -6.42
CA ILE A 62 1.48 3.05 -5.42
C ILE A 62 2.06 4.38 -5.90
N ASN A 63 1.17 5.35 -6.09
CA ASN A 63 1.52 6.74 -6.32
C ASN A 63 1.20 7.54 -5.06
N GLN A 64 2.17 8.27 -4.54
CA GLN A 64 2.00 9.00 -3.28
C GLN A 64 2.63 10.40 -3.33
N SER A 65 2.06 11.30 -2.53
CA SER A 65 2.64 12.60 -2.22
C SER A 65 2.66 12.81 -0.71
N ILE A 66 3.80 13.25 -0.19
CA ILE A 66 4.02 13.57 1.22
C ILE A 66 4.28 15.07 1.33
N ASN A 67 3.49 15.76 2.15
CA ASN A 67 3.52 17.22 2.30
C ASN A 67 3.50 17.99 0.96
N GLY A 68 2.65 17.55 0.02
CA GLY A 68 2.57 18.12 -1.33
C GLY A 68 3.68 17.69 -2.30
N ILE A 69 4.72 17.00 -1.83
CA ILE A 69 5.85 16.55 -2.65
C ILE A 69 5.58 15.14 -3.18
N ARG A 70 5.51 14.99 -4.50
CA ARG A 70 5.34 13.70 -5.18
C ARG A 70 6.57 12.82 -4.94
N GLN A 71 6.34 11.60 -4.49
CA GLN A 71 7.38 10.58 -4.31
C GLN A 71 7.52 9.73 -5.58
N PRO A 72 8.65 9.01 -5.76
CA PRO A 72 8.77 8.00 -6.80
C PRO A 72 7.64 6.98 -6.73
N SER A 73 7.12 6.55 -7.89
CA SER A 73 6.12 5.47 -7.95
C SER A 73 6.73 4.17 -7.43
N LEU A 74 5.99 3.47 -6.59
CA LEU A 74 6.39 2.14 -6.09
C LEU A 74 5.58 1.07 -6.82
N GLN A 75 6.23 -0.05 -7.12
CA GLN A 75 5.55 -1.29 -7.49
C GLN A 75 5.96 -2.37 -6.51
N LEU A 76 4.99 -2.92 -5.78
CA LEU A 76 5.22 -3.97 -4.78
C LEU A 76 4.55 -5.26 -5.23
N LYS A 77 5.29 -6.36 -5.31
CA LYS A 77 4.71 -7.67 -5.62
C LYS A 77 3.96 -8.22 -4.40
N ASN A 78 2.81 -8.85 -4.64
CA ASN A 78 2.01 -9.51 -3.60
C ASN A 78 2.59 -10.89 -3.24
N THR A 79 3.86 -10.89 -2.82
CA THR A 79 4.67 -12.05 -2.44
C THR A 79 5.35 -11.77 -1.11
N ALA A 80 5.86 -12.81 -0.43
CA ALA A 80 6.50 -12.64 0.86
C ALA A 80 7.66 -11.62 0.91
N THR A 81 8.33 -11.38 -0.22
CA THR A 81 9.47 -10.45 -0.31
C THR A 81 9.08 -9.03 -0.75
N GLY A 82 7.88 -8.86 -1.33
CA GLY A 82 7.46 -7.57 -1.92
C GLY A 82 8.18 -7.18 -3.21
N LYS A 83 9.09 -8.01 -3.72
CA LYS A 83 10.01 -7.69 -4.85
C LYS A 83 9.72 -8.45 -6.12
#